data_AF-A0A2E9LLZ1-F1
#
_entry.id   AF-A0A2E9LLZ1-F1
#
_cell.length_a   1.000
_cell.length_b   1.000
_cell.length_c   1.000
_cell.angle_alpha   90.00
_cell.angle_beta   90.00
_cell.angle_gamma   90.00
#
_symmetry.space_group_name_H-M   'P 1'
#
loop_
_entity.id
_entity.type
_entity.pdbx_description
1 polymer ?
#
loop_
_entity_poly.entity_id
_entity_poly.type
_entity_poly.pdbx_seq_one_letter_code
_entity_poly.pdbx_strand_id
1 'polypeptide(L)' 'MPGPNTPADNKWGDSEPEVLELKKVRESLVAEEWRDARIYRHIDEYKLDYTLIATKINSGELHYYVPHTGVFEPLNVKG' A
#
# COMPACT_ATOMS: atom_id res chain seq x y z
N MET A 1 22.27 18.88 -16.02
CA MET A 1 22.99 17.85 -15.23
C MET A 1 22.35 17.83 -13.84
N PRO A 2 21.60 16.79 -13.44
CA PRO A 2 21.13 16.67 -12.06
C PRO A 2 22.30 16.32 -11.13
N GLY A 3 22.32 16.92 -9.93
CA GLY A 3 23.46 16.90 -9.00
C GLY A 3 23.69 15.55 -8.29
N PRO A 4 24.90 15.35 -7.71
CA PRO A 4 25.37 14.06 -7.16
C PRO A 4 24.66 13.60 -5.87
N ASN A 5 23.69 14.36 -5.35
CA ASN A 5 22.97 14.07 -4.12
C ASN A 5 21.44 13.98 -4.31
N THR A 6 20.97 13.77 -5.54
CA THR A 6 19.59 13.29 -5.72
C THR A 6 19.64 11.79 -5.45
N PRO A 7 18.96 11.25 -4.41
CA PRO A 7 18.76 9.81 -4.35
C PRO A 7 18.04 9.41 -5.64
N ALA A 8 18.78 8.77 -6.55
CA ALA A 8 18.23 8.20 -7.74
C ALA A 8 17.21 7.15 -7.30
N ASP A 9 15.99 7.26 -7.80
CA ASP A 9 14.90 6.33 -7.53
C ASP A 9 14.48 6.22 -6.05
N ASN A 10 13.49 7.03 -5.66
CA ASN A 10 12.50 6.66 -4.64
C ASN A 10 11.64 5.44 -5.09
N LYS A 11 12.13 4.55 -5.96
CA LYS A 11 11.44 3.33 -6.40
C LYS A 11 11.66 2.20 -5.41
N TRP A 12 11.33 2.47 -4.16
CA TRP A 12 11.25 1.41 -3.16
C TRP A 12 10.19 0.40 -3.63
N GLY A 13 10.56 -0.87 -3.70
CA GLY A 13 9.62 -1.95 -4.01
C GLY A 13 9.30 -2.21 -5.48
N ASP A 14 9.85 -1.49 -6.46
CA ASP A 14 9.48 -1.75 -7.87
C ASP A 14 9.88 -3.14 -8.38
N SER A 15 10.81 -3.82 -7.70
CA SER A 15 11.24 -5.19 -8.01
C SER A 15 10.80 -6.22 -6.96
N GLU A 16 10.14 -5.79 -5.89
CA GLU A 16 9.70 -6.70 -4.83
C GLU A 16 8.38 -7.34 -5.24
N PRO A 17 8.27 -8.68 -5.21
CA PRO A 17 7.08 -9.37 -5.69
C PRO A 17 5.82 -8.94 -4.94
N GLU A 18 5.94 -8.70 -3.64
CA GLU A 18 4.83 -8.23 -2.81
C GLU A 18 4.31 -6.86 -3.26
N VAL A 19 5.20 -5.92 -3.56
CA VAL A 19 4.80 -4.58 -4.02
C VAL A 19 4.21 -4.63 -5.43
N LEU A 20 4.72 -5.48 -6.31
CA LEU A 20 4.13 -5.68 -7.64
C LEU A 20 2.69 -6.22 -7.53
N GLU A 21 2.45 -7.17 -6.64
CA GLU A 21 1.10 -7.68 -6.38
C GLU A 21 0.20 -6.59 -5.79
N LEU A 22 0.67 -5.82 -4.80
CA LEU A 22 -0.09 -4.70 -4.24
C LEU A 22 -0.41 -3.61 -5.27
N LYS A 23 0.49 -3.35 -6.23
CA LYS A 23 0.23 -2.43 -7.35
C LYS A 23 -0.90 -2.96 -8.24
N LYS A 24 -0.87 -4.24 -8.64
CA LYS A 24 -1.95 -4.86 -9.42
C LYS A 24 -3.29 -4.81 -8.69
N VAL A 25 -3.29 -5.09 -7.39
CA VAL A 25 -4.50 -5.01 -6.56
C VAL A 25 -5.02 -3.58 -6.55
N ARG A 26 -4.14 -2.59 -6.30
CA ARG A 26 -4.49 -1.17 -6.32
C ARG A 26 -5.09 -0.73 -7.66
N GLU A 27 -4.55 -1.19 -8.79
CA GLU A 27 -5.08 -0.90 -10.13
C GLU A 27 -6.42 -1.58 -10.40
N SER A 28 -6.68 -2.70 -9.73
CA SER A 28 -7.95 -3.44 -9.82
C SER A 28 -9.04 -2.87 -8.90
N LEU A 29 -8.71 -1.92 -8.02
CA LEU A 29 -9.71 -1.30 -7.13
C LEU A 29 -10.67 -0.41 -7.91
N VAL A 30 -11.95 -0.62 -7.68
CA VAL A 30 -13.00 0.22 -8.24
C VAL A 30 -13.00 1.57 -7.53
N ALA A 31 -12.80 2.65 -8.28
CA ALA A 31 -12.77 4.02 -7.76
C ALA A 31 -14.11 4.47 -7.12
N GLU A 32 -15.20 3.74 -7.38
CA GLU A 32 -16.51 3.95 -6.78
C GLU A 32 -16.64 3.36 -5.37
N GLU A 33 -15.80 2.37 -5.04
CA GLU A 33 -15.81 1.70 -3.73
C GLU A 33 -14.64 2.13 -2.84
N TRP A 34 -13.48 2.42 -3.45
CA TRP A 34 -12.23 2.68 -2.76
C TRP A 34 -11.65 4.03 -3.17
N ARG A 35 -11.19 4.80 -2.18
CA ARG A 35 -10.42 6.03 -2.39
C ARG A 35 -9.11 6.01 -1.60
N ASP A 36 -8.19 6.89 -1.97
CA ASP A 36 -6.91 7.07 -1.28
C ASP A 36 -6.08 5.78 -1.12
N ALA A 37 -6.16 4.86 -2.08
CA ALA A 37 -5.40 3.61 -2.07
C ALA A 37 -3.88 3.88 -2.19
N ARG A 38 -3.13 3.54 -1.14
CA ARG A 38 -1.68 3.80 -1.01
C ARG A 38 -0.98 2.60 -0.38
N ILE A 39 0.22 2.30 -0.88
CA ILE A 39 1.07 1.24 -0.34
C ILE A 39 1.99 1.88 0.70
N TYR A 40 1.94 1.35 1.92
CA TYR A 40 2.81 1.71 3.02
C TYR A 40 3.89 0.65 3.18
N ARG A 41 5.10 1.12 3.46
CA ARG A 41 6.24 0.30 3.83
C ARG A 41 6.51 0.50 5.30
N HIS A 42 6.54 -0.57 6.07
CA HIS A 42 6.91 -0.53 7.47
C HIS A 42 8.00 -1.58 7.73
N ILE A 43 8.88 -1.25 8.67
CA ILE A 43 9.90 -2.19 9.14
C ILE A 43 9.36 -2.69 10.46
N ASP A 44 8.83 -3.90 10.46
CA ASP A 44 8.54 -4.63 11.68
C ASP A 44 9.86 -5.23 12.22
N GLU A 45 9.91 -5.68 13.48
CA GLU A 45 11.13 -5.82 14.30
C GLU A 45 12.34 -6.49 13.60
N TYR A 46 12.12 -7.32 12.58
CA TYR A 46 13.18 -7.91 11.74
C TYR A 46 12.82 -8.04 10.26
N LYS A 47 11.72 -7.44 9.79
CA LYS A 47 11.24 -7.63 8.41
C LYS A 47 10.68 -6.34 7.82
N LEU A 48 10.95 -6.18 6.54
CA LEU A 48 10.40 -5.10 5.76
C LEU A 48 9.10 -5.61 5.13
N ASP A 49 7.98 -5.03 5.54
CA ASP A 49 6.65 -5.43 5.13
C ASP A 49 5.96 -4.30 4.37
N TYR A 50 5.13 -4.72 3.41
CA TYR A 50 4.34 -3.82 2.57
C TYR A 50 2.86 -4.06 2.80
N THR A 51 2.11 -2.97 2.94
CA THR A 51 0.67 -3.03 3.17
C THR A 51 -0.04 -2.01 2.30
N LEU A 52 -1.01 -2.46 1.51
CA LEU A 52 -1.89 -1.56 0.78
C LEU A 52 -3.02 -1.13 1.72
N ILE A 53 -3.16 0.17 1.91
CA ILE A 53 -4.25 0.77 2.67
C ILE A 53 -5.15 1.53 1.71
N ALA A 54 -6.46 1.36 1.83
CA ALA A 54 -7.45 2.08 1.06
C ALA A 54 -8.59 2.52 1.98
N THR A 55 -9.23 3.63 1.65
CA THR A 55 -10.43 4.10 2.38
C THR A 55 -11.66 3.62 1.65
N LYS A 56 -12.57 2.95 2.34
CA LYS A 56 -13.86 2.55 1.79
C LYS A 56 -14.76 3.78 1.69
N ILE A 57 -15.27 4.07 0.50
CA ILE A 57 -16.03 5.31 0.25
C ILE A 57 -17.33 5.34 1.04
N ASN A 58 -18.04 4.20 1.11
CA ASN A 58 -19.34 4.11 1.76
C ASN A 58 -19.29 4.37 3.27
N SER A 59 -18.31 3.81 3.98
CA SER A 59 -18.18 3.99 5.43
C SER A 59 -17.17 5.08 5.83
N GLY A 60 -16.29 5.50 4.92
CA GLY A 60 -15.17 6.38 5.23
C GLY A 60 -14.08 5.72 6.06
N GLU A 61 -14.16 4.41 6.30
CA GLU A 61 -13.22 3.66 7.13
C GLU A 61 -11.96 3.28 6.34
N LEU A 62 -10.83 3.27 7.03
CA LEU A 62 -9.58 2.76 6.49
C LEU A 62 -9.60 1.23 6.55
N HIS A 63 -9.17 0.60 5.46
CA HIS A 63 -8.94 -0.83 5.40
C HIS A 63 -7.53 -1.10 4.93
N TYR A 64 -6.94 -2.18 5.43
CA TYR A 64 -5.67 -2.69 4.96
C TYR A 64 -5.88 -4.00 4.20
N TYR A 65 -5.14 -4.18 3.13
CA TYR A 65 -5.16 -5.39 2.32
C TYR A 65 -4.27 -6.44 2.95
N VAL A 66 -4.79 -7.64 3.12
CA VAL A 66 -4.06 -8.82 3.59
C VAL A 66 -3.69 -9.68 2.39
N PRO A 67 -2.40 -9.71 1.98
CA PRO A 67 -1.98 -10.42 0.76
C PRO A 67 -2.28 -11.92 0.79
N HIS A 68 -2.22 -12.54 1.97
CA HIS A 68 -2.44 -13.97 2.13
C HIS A 68 -3.91 -14.38 1.91
N THR A 69 -4.86 -13.50 2.24
CA THR A 69 -6.30 -13.79 2.14
C THR A 69 -6.94 -13.10 0.94
N GLY A 70 -6.31 -12.07 0.39
CA GLY A 70 -6.85 -11.25 -0.69
C GLY A 70 -8.00 -10.34 -0.25
N VAL A 71 -8.12 -10.07 1.06
CA VAL A 71 -9.25 -9.33 1.65
C VAL A 71 -8.80 -8.00 2.25
N PHE A 72 -9.67 -6.99 2.16
CA PHE A 72 -9.52 -5.70 2.84
C PHE A 72 -10.16 -5.74 4.23
N GLU A 73 -9.32 -5.86 5.25
CA GLU A 73 -9.74 -5.87 6.65
C GLU A 73 -9.83 -4.43 7.18
N PRO A 74 -10.83 -4.11 8.03
CA PRO A 74 -10.95 -2.78 8.61
C PRO A 74 -9.76 -2.50 9.54
N LEU A 75 -9.09 -1.37 9.30
CA LEU A 75 -8.01 -0.89 10.14
C LEU A 75 -8.63 -0.08 11.30
N ASN A 76 -8.85 -0.73 12.44
CA ASN A 76 -9.33 -0.08 13.66
C ASN A 76 -8.23 0.80 14.28
N VAL A 77 -7.97 1.96 13.66
CA VAL A 77 -7.13 3.02 14.24
C VAL A 77 -7.91 3.75 15.32
N LYS A 78 -8.00 3.14 16.52
CA LYS A 78 -8.40 3.88 17.71
C LYS A 78 -7.18 4.65 18.22
N GLY A 79 -7.11 5.93 17.84
CA GLY A 79 -6.21 6.92 18.43
C GLY A 79 -6.78 7.52 19.70
#